data_AF-A0A8E0M2F3-F1
#
_entry.id   AF-A0A8E0M2F3-F1
#
_cell.length_a   1.000
_cell.length_b   1.000
_cell.length_c   1.000
_cell.angle_alpha   90.00
_cell.angle_beta   90.00
_cell.angle_gamma   90.00
#
_symmetry.space_group_name_H-M   'P 1'
#
loop_
_entity.id
_entity.type
_entity.pdbx_description
1 polymer ?
#
loop_
_entity_poly.entity_id
_entity_poly.type
_entity_poly.pdbx_seq_one_letter_code
_entity_poly.pdbx_strand_id
1 'polypeptide(L)'
;GEAYFGDLPLRQGQHAAVYLFKETAAPKNIEASQNLVVVMSSNLQHGNQSRIDLFPKNKMVSRHSDAPKKVPKKTRQLLPQTGDTVAAWLSTLGLIIFATVLAFNMKKQKIDN
;
A
#
# COMPACT_ATOMS: atom_id res chain seq x y z
N GLY A 1 24.65 -3.12 4.93
CA GLY A 1 25.42 -2.28 3.99
C GLY A 1 24.59 -1.07 3.68
N GLU A 2 25.21 0.11 3.65
CA GLU A 2 24.52 1.38 3.35
C GLU A 2 25.07 1.96 2.04
N ALA A 3 24.19 2.57 1.24
CA ALA A 3 24.56 3.36 0.08
C ALA A 3 23.99 4.78 0.30
N TYR A 4 24.88 5.76 0.38
CA TYR A 4 24.52 7.15 0.68
C TYR A 4 24.43 7.98 -0.60
N PHE A 5 23.32 8.71 -0.75
CA PHE A 5 23.07 9.67 -1.81
C PHE A 5 22.76 11.02 -1.17
N GLY A 6 23.80 11.86 -1.04
CA GLY A 6 23.69 13.19 -0.43
C GLY A 6 23.16 14.24 -1.40
N ASP A 7 22.62 15.32 -0.82
CA ASP A 7 22.28 16.57 -1.51
C ASP A 7 21.40 16.40 -2.76
N LEU A 8 20.51 15.42 -2.74
CA LEU A 8 19.52 15.25 -3.82
C LEU A 8 18.56 16.44 -3.82
N PRO A 9 18.46 17.20 -4.94
CA PRO A 9 17.53 18.31 -5.05
C PRO A 9 16.09 17.90 -4.73
N LEU A 10 15.43 18.65 -3.85
CA LEU A 10 14.02 18.38 -3.54
C LEU A 10 13.10 18.70 -4.74
N ARG A 11 13.54 19.56 -5.65
CA ARG A 11 12.79 19.97 -6.85
C ARG A 11 13.63 19.87 -8.10
N GLN A 12 12.96 19.56 -9.21
CA GLN A 12 13.51 19.67 -10.55
C GLN A 12 12.66 20.69 -11.32
N GLY A 13 13.21 21.88 -11.57
CA GLY A 13 12.44 22.99 -12.10
C GLY A 13 11.29 23.38 -11.16
N GLN A 14 10.07 23.43 -11.67
CA GLN A 14 8.88 23.78 -10.89
C GLN A 14 8.26 22.58 -10.15
N HIS A 15 8.70 21.36 -10.40
CA HIS A 15 8.09 20.15 -9.86
C HIS A 15 8.89 19.56 -8.70
N ALA A 16 8.20 18.82 -7.83
CA ALA A 16 8.88 17.96 -6.85
C ALA A 16 9.75 16.95 -7.61
N ALA A 17 10.99 16.76 -7.15
CA ALA A 17 11.88 15.81 -7.76
C ALA A 17 11.39 14.37 -7.52
N VAL A 18 11.66 13.51 -8.50
CA VAL A 18 11.35 12.09 -8.44
C VAL A 18 12.61 11.32 -8.81
N TYR A 19 12.99 10.37 -7.97
CA TYR A 19 14.23 9.60 -8.12
C TYR A 19 13.91 8.12 -8.29
N LEU A 20 14.63 7.48 -9.20
CA LEU A 20 14.61 6.04 -9.41
C LEU A 20 15.90 5.44 -8.83
N PHE A 21 15.76 4.56 -7.85
CA PHE A 21 16.83 3.73 -7.33
C PHE A 21 16.71 2.33 -7.94
N LYS A 22 17.73 1.96 -8.73
CA LYS A 22 17.86 0.65 -9.37
C LYS A 22 19.22 0.06 -8.99
N GLU A 23 19.22 -1.18 -8.50
CA GLU A 23 20.46 -1.92 -8.30
C GLU A 23 21.04 -2.31 -9.66
N THR A 24 22.22 -1.76 -9.98
CA THR A 24 22.88 -1.98 -11.28
C THR A 24 23.89 -3.12 -11.26
N ALA A 25 24.35 -3.51 -10.07
CA ALA A 25 25.23 -4.65 -9.86
C ALA A 25 24.94 -5.29 -8.49
N ALA A 26 24.88 -6.61 -8.47
CA ALA A 26 24.67 -7.41 -7.27
C ALA A 26 25.84 -8.42 -7.10
N PRO A 27 26.22 -8.77 -5.86
CA PRO A 27 27.18 -9.84 -5.62
C PRO A 27 26.72 -11.20 -6.19
N LYS A 28 27.66 -12.11 -6.45
CA LYS A 28 27.34 -13.47 -6.93
C LYS A 28 26.38 -14.17 -5.96
N ASN A 29 25.40 -14.90 -6.52
CA ASN A 29 24.34 -15.63 -5.80
C ASN A 29 23.29 -14.74 -5.10
N ILE A 30 23.25 -13.45 -5.41
CA ILE A 30 22.22 -12.52 -4.94
C ILE A 30 21.43 -12.03 -6.16
N GLU A 31 20.11 -12.14 -6.12
CA GLU A 31 19.22 -11.50 -7.09
C GLU A 31 19.13 -10.01 -6.78
N ALA A 32 19.17 -9.19 -7.82
CA ALA A 32 19.03 -7.74 -7.72
C ALA A 32 17.68 -7.37 -7.08
N SER A 33 17.71 -6.33 -6.24
CA SER A 33 16.53 -5.75 -5.62
C SER A 33 15.55 -5.17 -6.64
N GLN A 34 14.30 -5.05 -6.21
CA GLN A 34 13.29 -4.28 -6.92
C GLN A 34 13.69 -2.81 -7.07
N ASN A 35 13.25 -2.19 -8.17
CA ASN A 35 13.36 -0.76 -8.38
C ASN A 35 12.49 0.00 -7.37
N LEU A 36 12.99 1.12 -6.84
CA LEU A 36 12.23 2.02 -5.99
C LEU A 36 12.12 3.40 -6.65
N VAL A 37 10.90 3.90 -6.77
CA VAL A 37 10.64 5.29 -7.19
C VAL A 37 10.26 6.09 -5.96
N VAL A 38 11.00 7.17 -5.71
CA VAL A 38 10.83 8.04 -4.54
C VAL A 38 10.44 9.43 -5.01
N VAL A 39 9.30 9.91 -4.53
CA VAL A 39 8.80 11.27 -4.79
C VAL A 39 9.12 12.15 -3.59
N MET A 40 9.71 13.32 -3.82
CA MET A 40 10.02 14.30 -2.79
C MET A 40 8.74 15.01 -2.31
N SER A 41 7.99 14.34 -1.43
CA SER A 41 6.70 14.77 -0.88
C SER A 41 6.78 16.10 -0.10
N SER A 42 5.63 16.71 0.17
CA SER A 42 5.55 17.99 0.91
C SER A 42 6.23 17.95 2.28
N ASN A 43 6.20 16.82 2.99
CA ASN A 43 6.90 16.67 4.27
C ASN A 43 8.43 16.86 4.13
N LEU A 44 8.99 16.41 3.01
CA LEU A 44 10.40 16.59 2.67
C LEU A 44 10.67 18.03 2.21
N GLN A 45 9.76 18.61 1.42
CA GLN A 45 9.86 20.00 0.96
C GLN A 45 9.80 21.01 2.11
N HIS A 46 9.05 20.72 3.17
CA HIS A 46 8.94 21.56 4.36
C HIS A 46 10.10 21.37 5.36
N GLY A 47 11.07 20.50 5.06
CA GLY A 47 12.24 20.30 5.91
C GLY A 47 11.98 19.46 7.18
N ASN A 48 10.82 18.80 7.28
CA ASN A 48 10.50 17.96 8.45
C ASN A 48 11.33 16.68 8.52
N GLN A 49 11.97 16.31 7.40
CA GLN A 49 12.85 15.14 7.30
C GLN A 49 14.06 15.48 6.44
N SER A 50 15.26 15.40 7.01
CA SER A 50 16.52 15.62 6.29
C SER A 50 17.06 14.34 5.62
N ARG A 51 16.52 13.17 5.97
CA ARG A 51 16.97 11.86 5.48
C ARG A 51 15.78 10.93 5.26
N ILE A 52 15.85 10.13 4.19
CA ILE A 52 14.91 9.06 3.88
C ILE A 52 15.70 7.75 3.88
N ASP A 53 15.32 6.81 4.74
CA ASP A 53 15.93 5.49 4.76
C ASP A 53 15.09 4.50 3.95
N LEU A 54 15.72 3.89 2.95
CA LEU A 54 15.12 2.90 2.06
C LEU A 54 15.67 1.51 2.36
N PHE A 55 14.78 0.52 2.47
CA PHE A 55 15.14 -0.87 2.77
C PHE A 55 14.69 -1.82 1.65
N PRO A 56 15.30 -1.73 0.45
CA PRO A 56 15.02 -2.67 -0.64
C PRO A 56 15.43 -4.09 -0.26
N LYS A 57 14.72 -5.09 -0.79
CA LYS A 57 14.94 -6.51 -0.45
C LYS A 57 15.61 -7.25 -1.59
N ASN A 58 16.81 -7.77 -1.34
CA ASN A 58 17.48 -8.74 -2.21
C ASN A 58 17.04 -10.17 -1.86
N LYS A 59 17.04 -11.06 -2.85
CA LYS A 59 16.80 -12.49 -2.64
C LYS A 59 18.09 -13.27 -2.85
N MET A 60 18.35 -14.26 -2.01
CA MET A 60 19.43 -15.21 -2.25
C MET A 60 18.95 -16.19 -3.33
N VAL A 61 19.75 -16.40 -4.37
CA VAL A 61 19.44 -17.40 -5.40
C VAL A 61 19.49 -18.77 -4.73
N SER A 62 18.34 -19.37 -4.43
CA SER A 62 18.31 -20.68 -3.80
C SER A 62 18.74 -21.72 -4.83
N ARG A 63 19.94 -22.30 -4.66
CA ARG A 63 20.34 -23.50 -5.41
C ARG A 63 19.71 -24.75 -4.77
N HIS A 64 18.39 -24.78 -4.65
CA HIS A 64 17.72 -26.06 -4.53
C HIS A 64 17.54 -26.55 -5.95
N SER A 65 18.29 -27.61 -6.30
CA SER A 65 18.00 -28.44 -7.48
C SER A 65 16.50 -28.67 -7.52
N ASP A 66 15.84 -28.22 -8.59
CA ASP A 66 14.45 -28.51 -8.88
C ASP A 66 14.30 -30.01 -9.15
N ALA A 67 14.39 -30.83 -8.10
CA ALA A 67 13.72 -32.12 -8.12
C ALA A 67 12.23 -31.79 -8.26
N PRO A 68 11.56 -32.26 -9.33
CA PRO A 68 10.18 -31.88 -9.60
C PRO A 68 9.31 -32.30 -8.43
N LYS A 69 8.90 -31.33 -7.63
CA LYS A 69 7.99 -31.55 -6.50
C LYS A 69 6.64 -31.94 -7.11
N LYS A 70 6.28 -33.22 -7.05
CA LYS A 70 4.96 -33.71 -7.45
C LYS A 70 3.91 -33.04 -6.56
N VAL A 71 3.29 -31.98 -7.05
CA VAL A 71 2.19 -31.29 -6.37
C VAL A 71 0.92 -32.11 -6.59
N PRO A 72 0.22 -32.59 -5.55
CA PRO A 72 -1.13 -33.12 -5.71
C PRO A 72 -2.03 -31.96 -6.13
N LYS A 73 -2.72 -32.08 -7.27
CA LYS A 73 -3.77 -31.14 -7.68
C LYS A 73 -4.90 -31.18 -6.65
N LYS A 74 -4.86 -30.30 -5.65
CA LYS A 74 -6.01 -30.01 -4.79
C LYS A 74 -6.80 -28.87 -5.42
N THR A 75 -7.97 -29.23 -5.93
CA THR A 75 -8.97 -28.40 -6.57
C THR A 75 -9.41 -27.25 -5.65
N ARG A 76 -9.36 -26.03 -6.19
CA ARG A 76 -10.03 -24.78 -5.76
C ARG A 76 -10.24 -24.62 -4.25
N GLN A 77 -9.23 -24.08 -3.56
CA GLN A 77 -9.51 -23.23 -2.40
C GLN A 77 -10.19 -21.97 -2.93
N LEU A 78 -11.51 -21.85 -2.71
CA LEU A 78 -12.15 -20.54 -2.69
C LEU A 78 -11.36 -19.69 -1.69
N LEU A 79 -10.93 -18.50 -2.11
CA LEU A 79 -10.41 -17.50 -1.20
C LEU A 79 -11.43 -17.36 -0.06
N PRO A 80 -11.00 -17.27 1.22
CA PRO A 80 -11.92 -16.81 2.25
C PRO A 80 -12.40 -15.42 1.81
N GLN A 81 -13.68 -15.30 1.44
CA GLN A 81 -14.35 -14.02 1.31
C GLN A 81 -14.41 -13.40 2.71
N THR A 82 -13.31 -12.77 3.13
CA THR A 82 -13.27 -11.86 4.27
C THR A 82 -13.86 -10.49 3.86
N GLY A 83 -14.92 -10.52 3.04
CA GLY A 83 -15.68 -9.36 2.60
C GLY A 83 -17.08 -9.28 3.23
N ASP A 84 -17.64 -10.40 3.67
CA ASP A 84 -19.05 -10.43 4.13
C ASP A 84 -19.22 -9.83 5.53
N THR A 85 -18.22 -9.98 6.41
CA THR A 85 -18.31 -9.49 7.80
C THR A 85 -17.99 -7.99 7.92
N VAL A 86 -17.18 -7.43 7.02
CA VAL A 86 -16.76 -6.01 7.09
C VAL A 86 -17.84 -5.07 6.56
N ALA A 87 -18.80 -5.56 5.78
CA ALA A 87 -19.90 -4.75 5.23
C ALA A 87 -21.18 -4.76 6.08
N ALA A 88 -21.39 -5.80 6.90
CA ALA A 88 -22.63 -5.96 7.66
C ALA A 88 -22.90 -4.80 8.63
N TRP A 89 -21.89 -4.32 9.35
CA TRP A 89 -22.04 -3.22 10.32
C TRP A 89 -22.34 -1.87 9.66
N LEU A 90 -21.82 -1.63 8.44
CA LEU A 90 -22.12 -0.43 7.65
C LEU A 90 -23.58 -0.41 7.21
N SER A 91 -24.11 -1.55 6.78
CA SER A 91 -25.53 -1.69 6.43
C SER A 91 -26.45 -1.46 7.63
N THR A 92 -26.07 -1.97 8.82
CA THR A 92 -26.82 -1.72 10.06
C THR A 92 -26.82 -0.24 10.45
N LEU A 93 -25.66 0.44 10.37
CA LEU A 93 -25.58 1.89 10.65
C LEU A 93 -26.39 2.72 9.65
N GLY A 94 -26.33 2.36 8.36
CA GLY A 94 -27.11 3.04 7.32
C GLY A 94 -28.62 2.98 7.56
N LEU A 95 -29.13 1.82 8.00
CA LEU A 95 -30.57 1.63 8.26
C LEU A 95 -31.03 2.44 9.48
N ILE A 96 -30.21 2.50 10.55
CA ILE A 96 -30.51 3.30 11.75
C ILE A 96 -30.59 4.80 11.41
N ILE A 97 -29.62 5.31 10.63
CA ILE A 97 -29.62 6.72 10.21
C ILE A 97 -30.86 7.00 9.35
N PHE A 98 -31.17 6.14 8.38
CA PHE A 98 -32.33 6.31 7.51
C PHE A 98 -33.65 6.35 8.30
N ALA A 99 -33.86 5.41 9.23
CA ALA A 99 -35.05 5.37 10.07
C ALA A 99 -35.21 6.63 10.95
N THR A 100 -34.09 7.15 11.48
CA THR A 100 -34.08 8.35 12.32
C THR A 100 -34.50 9.59 11.53
N VAL A 101 -34.00 9.74 10.31
CA VAL A 101 -34.37 10.86 9.42
C VAL A 101 -35.84 10.76 9.02
N LEU A 102 -36.33 9.56 8.69
CA LEU A 102 -37.73 9.34 8.31
C LEU A 102 -38.68 9.72 9.46
N ALA A 103 -38.39 9.25 10.68
CA ALA A 103 -39.18 9.55 11.87
C ALA A 103 -39.20 11.06 12.20
N PHE A 104 -38.06 11.75 12.04
CA PHE A 104 -37.98 13.18 12.27
C PHE A 104 -38.78 13.99 11.24
N ASN A 105 -38.70 13.61 9.96
CA ASN A 105 -39.46 14.26 8.88
C ASN A 105 -40.97 14.06 9.06
N MET A 106 -41.42 12.85 9.39
CA MET A 106 -42.83 12.59 9.69
C MET A 106 -43.33 13.35 10.93
N LYS A 107 -42.50 13.46 11.98
CA LYS A 107 -42.85 14.24 13.17
C LYS A 107 -42.96 15.74 12.86
N LYS A 108 -42.11 16.28 11.99
CA LYS A 108 -42.23 17.66 11.50
C LYS A 108 -43.54 17.89 10.74
N GLN A 109 -43.86 17.01 9.79
CA GLN A 109 -45.13 17.11 9.03
C GLN A 109 -46.37 17.02 9.93
N LYS A 110 -46.31 16.29 11.05
CA LYS A 110 -47.41 16.20 12.01
C LYS A 110 -47.53 17.41 12.96
N ILE A 111 -46.49 18.23 13.09
CA ILE A 111 -46.50 19.43 13.94
C ILE A 111 -46.91 20.68 13.13
N ASP A 112 -46.58 20.69 11.83
CA ASP A 112 -46.89 21.81 10.92
C ASP A 112 -48.27 21.68 10.21
N ASN A 113 -49.09 20.67 10.56
CA ASN A 113 -50.46 20.45 10.08
C ASN A 113 -51.49 20.52 11.22
#